data_AF-A0A973HES4-F1
#
_entry.id   AF-A0A973HES4-F1
#
_cell.length_a   1.000
_cell.length_b   1.000
_cell.length_c   1.000
_cell.angle_alpha   90.00
_cell.angle_beta   90.00
_cell.angle_gamma   90.00
#
_symmetry.space_group_name_H-M   'P 1'
#
loop_
_entity.id
_entity.type
_entity.pdbx_description
1 polymer ?
#
loop_
_entity_poly.entity_id
_entity_poly.type
_entity_poly.pdbx_seq_one_letter_code
_entity_poly.pdbx_strand_id
1 'polypeptide(L)'
;MQTIYAEKTVSVTDVRKNPCQYFIEEPVAVLSNNKTAGYMVSKDMFESMLELIDSKLIQAKFRLSKDRLKELAVLNEEYLLAASDDDLNEFIE
;
A
#
# COMPACT_ATOMS: atom_id res chain seq x y z
N MET A 1 20.27 12.22 16.77
CA MET A 1 19.40 13.19 16.08
C MET A 1 18.36 12.39 15.30
N GLN A 2 17.07 12.66 15.50
CA GLN A 2 16.01 12.08 14.65
C GLN A 2 15.78 13.01 13.47
N THR A 3 15.85 12.46 12.25
CA THR A 3 15.52 13.21 11.04
C THR A 3 14.00 13.37 10.97
N ILE A 4 13.53 14.61 10.98
CA ILE A 4 12.11 14.94 10.88
C ILE A 4 11.81 15.22 9.41
N TYR A 5 10.93 14.41 8.80
CA TYR A 5 10.54 14.53 7.39
C TYR A 5 9.24 15.34 7.23
N ALA A 6 9.12 16.44 7.98
CA ALA A 6 7.95 17.31 7.97
C ALA A 6 8.38 18.77 8.18
N GLU A 7 7.68 19.69 7.52
CA GLU A 7 7.97 21.12 7.64
C GLU A 7 7.47 21.70 8.97
N LYS A 8 6.42 21.12 9.53
CA LYS A 8 5.88 21.53 10.83
C LYS A 8 5.98 20.40 11.85
N THR A 9 6.26 20.79 13.08
CA THR A 9 6.29 19.89 14.23
C THR A 9 5.29 20.36 15.27
N VAL A 10 4.58 19.43 15.87
CA VAL A 10 3.56 19.70 16.90
C VAL A 10 3.67 18.67 18.02
N SER A 11 3.41 19.06 19.26
CA SER A 11 3.40 18.10 20.36
C SER A 11 2.12 17.24 20.32
N VAL A 12 2.20 16.01 20.80
CA VAL A 12 1.03 15.13 20.94
C VAL A 12 -0.05 15.73 21.84
N THR A 13 0.32 16.61 22.79
CA THR A 13 -0.61 17.29 23.67
C THR A 13 -1.41 18.37 22.93
N ASP A 14 -0.79 19.05 21.97
CA ASP A 14 -1.45 20.08 21.16
C ASP A 14 -2.38 19.44 20.12
N VAL A 15 -1.94 18.36 19.48
CA VAL A 15 -2.78 17.55 18.58
C VAL A 15 -4.01 17.01 19.29
N ARG A 16 -3.87 16.58 20.56
CA ARG A 16 -5.01 16.07 21.34
C ARG A 16 -6.07 17.14 21.61
N LYS A 17 -5.68 18.42 21.73
CA LYS A 17 -6.61 19.52 22.00
C LYS A 17 -7.41 19.88 20.76
N ASN A 18 -6.74 20.00 19.60
CA ASN A 18 -7.37 20.44 18.35
C ASN A 18 -6.84 19.65 17.15
N PRO A 19 -7.20 18.37 16.98
CA PRO A 19 -6.61 17.52 15.93
C PRO A 19 -6.93 18.04 14.52
N CYS A 20 -8.14 18.59 14.31
CA CYS A 20 -8.59 19.10 13.03
C CYS A 20 -7.72 20.25 12.49
N GLN A 21 -7.12 21.07 13.36
CA GLN A 21 -6.31 22.22 12.96
C GLN A 21 -4.98 21.82 12.30
N TYR A 22 -4.53 20.59 12.53
CA TYR A 22 -3.24 20.10 12.05
C TYR A 22 -3.35 19.26 10.77
N PHE A 23 -4.57 19.07 10.23
CA PHE A 23 -4.77 18.56 8.88
C PHE A 23 -4.67 19.71 7.88
N ILE A 24 -3.46 20.19 7.68
CA ILE A 24 -3.11 21.18 6.67
C ILE A 24 -2.58 20.48 5.42
N GLU A 25 -2.40 21.23 4.33
CA GLU A 25 -1.85 20.69 3.07
C GLU A 25 -0.41 20.16 3.23
N GLU A 26 0.36 20.71 4.16
CA GLU A 26 1.75 20.32 4.44
C GLU A 26 1.81 19.17 5.48
N PRO A 27 2.77 18.23 5.38
CA PRO A 27 2.95 17.18 6.36
C PRO A 27 3.37 17.74 7.72
N VAL A 28 2.73 17.26 8.79
CA VAL A 28 2.98 17.69 10.17
C VAL A 28 3.52 16.51 10.99
N ALA A 29 4.72 16.64 11.57
CA ALA A 29 5.27 15.67 12.48
C ALA A 29 4.72 15.85 13.90
N VAL A 30 4.11 14.79 14.44
CA VAL A 30 3.64 14.75 15.82
C VAL A 30 4.75 14.22 16.71
N LEU A 31 5.15 15.00 17.69
CA LEU A 31 6.21 14.68 18.64
C LEU A 31 5.64 14.24 19.99
N SER A 32 6.15 13.15 20.54
CA SER A 32 5.94 12.71 21.92
C SER A 32 7.29 12.63 22.62
N ASN A 33 7.47 13.37 23.72
CA ASN A 33 8.74 13.44 24.45
C ASN A 33 9.96 13.71 23.55
N ASN A 34 9.87 14.73 22.68
CA ASN A 34 10.90 15.10 21.69
C ASN A 34 11.27 13.99 20.69
N LYS A 35 10.42 12.97 20.56
CA LYS A 35 10.56 11.92 19.55
C LYS A 35 9.38 11.94 18.59
N THR A 36 9.63 11.76 17.30
CA THR A 36 8.55 11.68 16.30
C THR A 36 7.71 10.44 16.56
N ALA A 37 6.47 10.66 16.98
CA ALA A 37 5.47 9.63 17.24
C ALA A 37 4.70 9.24 15.97
N GLY A 38 4.52 10.20 15.05
CA GLY A 38 3.84 9.96 13.78
C GLY A 38 3.81 11.21 12.91
N TYR A 39 3.19 11.07 11.74
CA TYR A 39 2.97 12.16 10.79
C TYR A 39 1.47 12.30 10.54
N MET A 40 1.00 13.53 10.50
CA MET A 40 -0.34 13.89 10.03
C MET A 40 -0.19 14.47 8.63
N VAL A 41 -1.01 13.97 7.71
CA VAL A 41 -1.06 14.39 6.31
C VAL A 41 -2.51 14.63 5.93
N SER A 42 -2.74 15.51 4.96
CA SER A 42 -4.08 15.69 4.38
C SER A 42 -4.54 14.43 3.65
N LYS A 43 -5.85 14.31 3.44
CA LYS A 43 -6.46 13.22 2.69
C LYS A 43 -5.83 13.11 1.29
N ASP A 44 -5.79 14.22 0.56
CA ASP A 44 -5.34 14.26 -0.83
C ASP A 44 -3.86 13.87 -0.96
N MET A 45 -3.00 14.30 -0.02
CA MET A 45 -1.60 13.86 0.01
C MET A 45 -1.47 12.37 0.28
N PHE A 46 -2.23 11.83 1.24
CA PHE A 46 -2.19 10.41 1.56
C PHE A 46 -2.64 9.55 0.38
N GLU A 47 -3.74 9.91 -0.26
CA GLU A 47 -4.25 9.22 -1.46
C GLU A 47 -3.25 9.32 -2.62
N SER A 48 -2.68 10.50 -2.89
CA SER A 48 -1.65 10.69 -3.91
C SER A 48 -0.39 9.85 -3.64
N MET A 49 0.04 9.75 -2.37
CA MET A 49 1.15 8.89 -1.99
C MET A 49 0.84 7.41 -2.25
N LEU A 50 -0.38 6.97 -1.92
CA LEU A 50 -0.81 5.60 -2.19
C LEU A 50 -0.87 5.30 -3.69
N GLU A 51 -1.39 6.23 -4.51
CA GLU A 51 -1.39 6.08 -5.97
C GLU A 51 0.03 6.00 -6.55
N LEU A 52 0.96 6.81 -6.05
CA LEU A 52 2.38 6.74 -6.44
C LEU A 52 3.05 5.43 -6.01
N ILE A 53 2.67 4.90 -4.85
CA ILE A 53 3.16 3.61 -4.38
C ILE A 53 2.57 2.47 -5.22
N ASP A 54 1.26 2.49 -5.52
CA ASP A 54 0.58 1.47 -6.31
C ASP A 54 1.10 1.46 -7.76
N SER A 55 1.31 2.64 -8.34
CA SER A 55 1.95 2.78 -9.67
C SER A 55 3.42 2.36 -9.71
N LYS A 56 4.15 2.37 -8.59
CA LYS A 56 5.52 1.82 -8.49
C LYS A 56 5.54 0.34 -8.13
N LEU A 57 4.53 -0.15 -7.41
CA LEU A 57 4.33 -1.56 -7.05
C LEU A 57 3.88 -2.42 -8.25
N ILE A 58 3.85 -1.89 -9.47
CA ILE A 58 3.54 -2.61 -10.72
C ILE A 58 4.42 -3.87 -10.95
N GLN A 59 5.48 -4.11 -10.17
CA GLN A 59 6.19 -5.41 -10.17
C GLN A 59 5.61 -6.47 -9.24
N ALA A 60 4.80 -6.13 -8.24
CA ALA A 60 4.02 -7.09 -7.46
C ALA A 60 2.66 -7.34 -8.14
N LYS A 61 2.69 -7.86 -9.39
CA LYS A 61 1.51 -8.23 -10.20
C LYS A 61 0.55 -9.25 -9.54
N PHE A 62 0.86 -9.72 -8.34
CA PHE A 62 0.14 -10.79 -7.67
C PHE A 62 -0.75 -10.25 -6.54
N ARG A 63 -1.69 -9.37 -6.87
CA ARG A 63 -2.90 -9.18 -6.05
C ARG A 63 -4.04 -9.91 -6.75
N LEU A 64 -4.13 -11.23 -6.56
CA LEU A 64 -5.26 -11.99 -7.06
C LEU A 64 -6.52 -11.59 -6.28
N SER A 65 -7.45 -10.93 -6.96
CA SER A 65 -8.81 -10.78 -6.48
C SER A 65 -9.54 -12.13 -6.57
N LYS A 66 -10.59 -12.31 -5.75
CA LYS A 66 -11.41 -13.54 -5.78
C LYS A 66 -12.01 -13.80 -7.16
N ASP A 67 -12.42 -12.76 -7.88
CA ASP A 67 -12.95 -12.87 -9.24
C ASP A 67 -11.90 -13.37 -10.24
N ARG A 68 -10.67 -12.85 -10.16
CA ARG A 68 -9.58 -13.29 -11.03
C ARG A 68 -9.15 -14.73 -10.77
N LEU A 69 -9.22 -15.18 -9.50
CA LEU A 69 -8.97 -16.58 -9.15
C LEU A 69 -10.02 -17.52 -9.79
N LYS A 70 -11.29 -17.11 -9.81
CA LYS A 70 -12.35 -17.90 -10.46
C LYS A 70 -12.15 -17.99 -11.97
N GLU A 71 -11.81 -16.87 -12.61
CA GLU A 71 -11.53 -16.84 -14.05
C GLU A 71 -10.34 -17.75 -14.42
N LEU A 72 -9.26 -17.69 -13.62
CA LEU A 72 -8.12 -18.59 -13.80
C LEU A 72 -8.48 -20.06 -13.56
N ALA A 73 -9.36 -20.38 -12.62
CA ALA A 73 -9.80 -21.75 -12.40
C ALA A 73 -10.53 -22.33 -13.63
N VAL A 74 -11.41 -21.53 -14.25
CA VAL A 74 -12.12 -21.92 -15.47
C VAL A 74 -11.15 -22.10 -16.65
N LEU A 75 -10.23 -21.15 -16.83
CA LEU A 75 -9.21 -21.24 -17.88
C LEU A 75 -8.32 -22.47 -17.71
N ASN A 76 -7.85 -22.75 -16.49
CA ASN A 76 -7.00 -23.91 -16.21
C ASN A 76 -7.76 -25.23 -16.42
N GLU A 77 -9.06 -25.28 -16.09
CA GLU A 77 -9.90 -26.45 -16.36
C GLU A 77 -9.96 -26.74 -17.87
N GLU A 78 -10.15 -25.71 -18.69
CA GLU A 78 -10.17 -25.84 -20.15
C GLU A 78 -8.80 -26.28 -20.69
N TYR A 79 -7.70 -25.71 -20.18
CA TYR A 79 -6.34 -26.13 -20.54
C TYR A 79 -6.04 -27.58 -20.16
N LEU A 80 -6.48 -28.03 -18.98
CA LEU A 80 -6.27 -29.41 -18.53
C LEU A 80 -7.08 -30.42 -19.36
N LEU A 81 -8.26 -30.04 -19.83
CA LEU A 81 -9.09 -30.88 -20.70
C LEU A 81 -8.56 -30.93 -22.14
N ALA A 82 -7.87 -29.87 -22.59
CA ALA A 82 -7.28 -29.77 -23.91
C ALA A 82 -5.83 -30.28 -23.99
N ALA A 83 -5.17 -30.48 -22.85
CA ALA A 83 -3.80 -30.97 -22.78
C ALA A 83 -3.71 -32.45 -23.16
N SER A 84 -2.66 -32.80 -23.92
CA SER A 84 -2.38 -34.19 -24.28
C SER A 84 -1.59 -34.89 -23.15
N ASP A 85 -1.54 -36.22 -23.17
CA ASP A 85 -0.80 -37.01 -22.16
C ASP A 85 0.71 -36.67 -22.13
N ASP A 86 1.26 -36.21 -23.26
CA ASP A 86 2.65 -35.74 -23.38
C ASP A 86 2.87 -34.40 -22.63
N ASP A 87 1.94 -33.45 -22.79
CA ASP A 87 2.00 -32.13 -22.12
C ASP A 87 1.92 -32.23 -20.59
N LEU A 88 1.23 -33.25 -20.08
CA LEU A 88 1.04 -33.47 -18.64
C LEU A 88 2.21 -34.22 -17.98
N ASN A 89 3.05 -34.89 -18.76
CA ASN A 89 4.19 -35.66 -18.28
C ASN A 89 5.53 -34.92 -18.39
N GLU A 90 5.56 -33.74 -19.03
CA GLU A 90 6.77 -32.92 -19.15
C GLU A 90 7.06 -32.15 -17.86
N PHE A 91 7.45 -32.86 -16.80
CA PHE A 91 8.05 -32.26 -15.61
C PHE A 91 9.57 -32.23 -15.81
N ILE A 92 10.13 -31.04 -16.01
CA ILE A 92 11.59 -30.83 -16.03
C ILE A 92 12.01 -30.31 -14.65
N GLU A 93 12.82 -31.11 -13.95
CA GLU A 93 13.37 -30.79 -12.61
C GLU A 93 14.43 -29.68 -12.66
#